data_AF-A0A1F7N073-F1
#
_entry.id   AF-A0A1F7N073-F1
#
_cell.length_a   1.000
_cell.length_b   1.000
_cell.length_c   1.000
_cell.angle_alpha   90.00
_cell.angle_beta   90.00
_cell.angle_gamma   90.00
#
_symmetry.space_group_name_H-M   'P 1'
#
loop_
_entity.id
_entity.type
_entity.pdbx_description
1 polymer ?
#
loop_
_entity_poly.entity_id
_entity_poly.type
_entity_poly.pdbx_seq_one_letter_code
_entity_poly.pdbx_strand_id
1 'polypeptide(L)'
;MKPGRLAGLDALREQGRMTWTAEERGWVAAPEEIVTALSDDGFQECKREMTTSRRDLRPAGGVWQGVNARTGTVASAIWVNRPGWQDAVVFIDIDGASFGSPASSTLERDPYREDGGEG
;
A
#
# COMPACT_ATOMS: atom_id res chain seq x y z
N MET A 1 -9.77 -6.79 15.86
CA MET A 1 -8.38 -7.29 15.77
C MET A 1 -7.57 -6.16 15.18
N LYS A 2 -6.51 -5.67 15.85
CA LYS A 2 -5.67 -4.60 15.27
C LYS A 2 -4.95 -5.19 14.05
N PRO A 3 -4.91 -4.51 12.88
CA PRO A 3 -4.08 -4.96 11.78
C PRO A 3 -2.67 -5.18 12.32
N GLY A 4 -2.10 -6.36 12.06
CA GLY A 4 -0.76 -6.71 12.52
C GLY A 4 0.21 -5.62 12.06
N ARG A 5 1.07 -5.15 12.98
CA ARG A 5 2.13 -4.21 12.62
C ARG A 5 2.96 -4.84 11.49
N LEU A 6 3.08 -4.13 10.37
CA LEU A 6 3.89 -4.56 9.23
C LEU A 6 5.35 -4.21 9.51
N ALA A 7 6.03 -5.11 10.22
CA ALA A 7 7.37 -4.86 10.72
C ALA A 7 8.37 -4.67 9.58
N GLY A 8 8.17 -5.36 8.45
CA GLY A 8 8.98 -5.17 7.24
C GLY A 8 8.85 -3.75 6.68
N LEU A 9 7.62 -3.25 6.51
CA LEU A 9 7.39 -1.90 5.98
C LEU A 9 7.84 -0.80 6.96
N ASP A 10 7.61 -1.00 8.26
CA ASP A 10 8.09 -0.07 9.28
C ASP A 10 9.62 0.00 9.30
N ALA A 11 10.32 -1.13 9.13
CA ALA A 11 11.77 -1.15 9.02
C ALA A 11 12.29 -0.38 7.79
N LEU A 12 11.62 -0.51 6.63
CA LEU A 12 11.98 0.27 5.44
C LEU A 12 11.82 1.78 5.66
N ARG A 13 10.78 2.19 6.40
CA ARG A 13 10.55 3.59 6.77
C ARG A 13 11.63 4.11 7.71
N GLU A 14 11.95 3.35 8.75
CA GLU A 14 13.00 3.71 9.73
C GLU A 14 14.39 3.81 9.09
N GLN A 15 14.64 3.01 8.05
CA GLN A 15 15.89 3.05 7.26
C GLN A 15 15.92 4.15 6.19
N GLY A 16 14.81 4.87 5.99
CA GLY A 16 14.69 5.90 4.94
C GLY A 16 14.55 5.34 3.51
N ARG A 17 14.38 4.03 3.35
CA ARG A 17 14.19 3.34 2.06
C ARG A 17 12.75 3.41 1.54
N MET A 18 11.82 3.79 2.43
CA MET A 18 10.42 4.01 2.11
C MET A 18 9.98 5.35 2.70
N THR A 19 9.83 6.35 1.85
CA THR A 19 9.54 7.73 2.28
C THR A 19 8.19 8.20 1.76
N TRP A 20 7.33 8.73 2.65
CA TRP A 20 6.05 9.28 2.23
C TRP A 20 6.26 10.61 1.49
N THR A 21 5.56 10.79 0.37
CA THR A 21 5.55 12.06 -0.36
C THR A 21 4.13 12.59 -0.44
N ALA A 22 3.95 13.85 -0.03
CA ALA A 22 2.63 14.50 -0.06
C ALA A 22 2.17 14.81 -1.49
N GLU A 23 3.11 15.14 -2.40
CA GLU A 23 2.83 15.45 -3.80
C GLU A 23 2.21 14.26 -4.54
N GLU A 24 2.82 13.09 -4.40
CA GLU A 24 2.35 11.87 -5.06
C GLU A 24 1.30 11.12 -4.25
N ARG A 25 1.08 11.54 -3.00
CA ARG A 25 0.20 10.90 -2.01
C ARG A 25 0.50 9.40 -1.89
N GLY A 26 1.78 9.08 -1.90
CA GLY A 26 2.29 7.70 -1.96
C GLY A 26 3.70 7.59 -1.41
N TRP A 27 4.15 6.35 -1.32
CA TRP A 27 5.47 6.00 -0.80
C TRP A 27 6.49 5.96 -1.93
N VAL A 28 7.61 6.65 -1.78
CA VAL A 28 8.76 6.47 -2.68
C VAL A 28 9.64 5.37 -2.11
N ALA A 29 9.75 4.27 -2.85
CA ALA A 29 10.51 3.08 -2.49
C ALA A 29 10.78 2.20 -3.73
N ALA A 30 11.74 1.29 -3.61
CA ALA A 30 11.92 0.21 -4.57
C ALA A 30 10.76 -0.82 -4.44
N PRO A 31 10.00 -1.11 -5.50
CA PRO A 31 8.87 -2.05 -5.45
C PRO A 31 9.23 -3.44 -4.90
N GLU A 32 10.42 -3.93 -5.23
CA GLU A 32 10.93 -5.23 -4.82
C GLU A 32 11.18 -5.29 -3.32
N GLU A 33 11.65 -4.19 -2.71
CA GLU A 33 11.83 -4.10 -1.26
C GLU A 33 10.49 -4.14 -0.53
N ILE A 34 9.47 -3.49 -1.10
CA ILE A 34 8.09 -3.55 -0.58
C ILE A 34 7.55 -4.98 -0.62
N VAL A 35 7.71 -5.68 -1.76
CA VAL A 35 7.26 -7.07 -1.91
C VAL A 35 8.00 -8.00 -0.95
N THR A 36 9.31 -7.85 -0.80
CA THR A 36 10.09 -8.62 0.18
C THR A 36 9.62 -8.35 1.60
N ALA A 37 9.44 -7.09 1.99
CA ALA A 37 8.95 -6.74 3.33
C ALA A 37 7.56 -7.32 3.62
N LEU A 38 6.63 -7.27 2.66
CA LEU A 38 5.31 -7.89 2.79
C LEU A 38 5.41 -9.42 2.88
N SER A 39 6.34 -10.04 2.15
CA SER A 39 6.59 -11.48 2.22
C SER A 39 7.13 -11.89 3.60
N ASP A 40 8.06 -11.12 4.16
CA ASP A 40 8.62 -11.32 5.50
C ASP A 40 7.56 -11.14 6.61
N ASP A 41 6.59 -10.25 6.38
CA ASP A 41 5.41 -10.08 7.26
C ASP A 41 4.35 -11.21 7.10
N GLY A 42 4.63 -12.18 6.21
CA GLY A 42 3.86 -13.41 6.04
C GLY A 42 2.78 -13.34 4.96
N PHE A 43 2.80 -12.34 4.08
CA PHE A 43 1.94 -12.31 2.90
C PHE A 43 2.57 -13.13 1.77
N GLN A 44 1.88 -14.17 1.33
CA GLN A 44 2.31 -14.97 0.20
C GLN A 44 1.79 -14.35 -1.10
N GLU A 45 2.67 -14.17 -2.08
CA GLU A 45 2.30 -13.64 -3.41
C GLU A 45 1.23 -14.52 -4.06
N CYS A 46 0.09 -13.91 -4.39
CA CYS A 46 -0.95 -14.53 -5.20
C CYS A 46 -0.91 -14.06 -6.65
N LYS A 47 -0.53 -12.80 -6.86
CA LYS A 47 -0.52 -12.16 -8.18
C LYS A 47 0.60 -11.14 -8.27
N ARG A 48 1.27 -11.12 -9.42
CA ARG A 48 2.16 -10.02 -9.81
C ARG A 48 2.06 -9.77 -11.31
N GLU A 49 1.86 -8.51 -11.68
CA GLU A 49 1.79 -8.05 -13.07
C GLU A 49 2.65 -6.80 -13.25
N MET A 50 3.41 -6.75 -14.34
CA MET A 50 4.16 -5.56 -14.76
C MET A 50 3.49 -4.91 -15.96
N THR A 51 3.45 -3.58 -15.97
CA THR A 51 2.97 -2.82 -17.11
C THR A 51 4.14 -2.14 -17.81
N THR A 52 4.08 -2.07 -19.14
CA THR A 52 5.07 -1.35 -19.95
C THR A 52 4.41 -0.13 -20.61
N SER A 53 5.21 0.92 -20.80
CA SER A 53 4.79 2.07 -21.59
C SER A 53 4.77 1.69 -23.08
N ARG A 54 3.71 2.10 -23.79
CA ARG A 54 3.57 1.80 -25.23
C ARG A 54 4.60 2.51 -26.11
N ARG A 55 5.15 3.65 -25.67
CA ARG A 55 6.06 4.46 -26.51
C ARG A 55 7.47 3.91 -26.58
N ASP A 56 7.92 3.25 -25.52
CA ASP A 56 9.33 2.88 -25.31
C ASP A 56 9.50 1.48 -24.71
N LEU A 57 8.41 0.72 -24.48
CA LEU A 57 8.37 -0.62 -23.90
C LEU A 57 9.04 -0.75 -22.51
N ARG A 58 9.39 0.37 -21.88
CA ARG A 58 9.98 0.38 -20.54
C ARG A 58 8.92 0.03 -19.49
N PRO A 59 9.30 -0.65 -18.39
CA PRO A 59 8.41 -0.85 -17.26
C PRO A 59 7.87 0.50 -16.77
N ALA A 60 6.55 0.67 -16.85
CA ALA A 60 5.86 1.89 -16.41
C ALA A 60 5.33 1.75 -14.97
N GLY A 61 5.26 0.52 -14.47
CA GLY A 61 4.78 0.22 -13.14
C GLY A 61 4.36 -1.23 -13.02
N GLY A 62 3.57 -1.53 -12.01
CA GLY A 62 3.05 -2.87 -11.79
C GLY A 62 2.10 -2.95 -10.61
N VAL A 63 1.57 -4.14 -10.42
CA VAL A 63 0.72 -4.49 -9.30
C VAL A 63 1.16 -5.81 -8.72
N TRP A 64 1.08 -5.89 -7.41
CA TRP A 64 1.30 -7.08 -6.63
C TRP A 64 0.16 -7.27 -5.64
N GLN A 65 -0.22 -8.51 -5.40
CA GLN A 65 -1.19 -8.87 -4.39
C GLN A 65 -0.73 -10.14 -3.66
N GLY A 66 -0.86 -10.14 -2.34
CA GLY A 66 -0.56 -11.29 -1.51
C GLY A 66 -1.54 -11.46 -0.37
N VAL A 67 -1.58 -12.67 0.18
CA VAL A 67 -2.49 -13.06 1.25
C VAL A 67 -1.71 -13.63 2.43
N ASN A 68 -2.11 -13.24 3.64
CA ASN A 68 -1.61 -13.87 4.85
C ASN A 68 -2.61 -14.95 5.27
N ALA A 69 -2.32 -16.20 4.92
CA ALA A 69 -3.24 -17.33 5.16
C ALA A 69 -3.57 -17.56 6.65
N ARG A 70 -2.69 -17.11 7.55
CA ARG A 70 -2.88 -17.23 8.99
C ARG A 70 -3.93 -16.26 9.53
N THR A 71 -3.99 -15.04 8.98
CA THR A 71 -4.90 -13.98 9.44
C THR A 71 -6.09 -13.78 8.51
N GLY A 72 -6.02 -14.30 7.28
CA GLY A 72 -7.01 -14.07 6.22
C GLY A 72 -6.89 -12.69 5.57
N THR A 73 -5.86 -11.91 5.90
CA THR A 73 -5.70 -10.52 5.43
C THR A 73 -5.06 -10.46 4.04
N VAL A 74 -5.45 -9.48 3.25
CA VAL A 74 -4.94 -9.26 1.88
C VAL A 74 -4.11 -7.98 1.85
N ALA A 75 -2.93 -8.05 1.24
CA ALA A 75 -2.13 -6.88 0.91
C ALA A 75 -2.10 -6.68 -0.60
N SER A 76 -2.25 -5.43 -1.04
CA SER A 76 -2.02 -5.04 -2.42
C SER A 76 -1.05 -3.89 -2.50
N ALA A 77 -0.11 -3.97 -3.45
CA ALA A 77 0.83 -2.91 -3.76
C ALA A 77 0.73 -2.57 -5.24
N ILE A 78 0.52 -1.29 -5.55
CA ILE A 78 0.55 -0.77 -6.92
C ILE A 78 1.71 0.22 -6.98
N TRP A 79 2.56 0.12 -8.00
CA TRP A 79 3.64 1.07 -8.20
C TRP A 79 3.64 1.66 -9.59
N VAL A 80 4.09 2.91 -9.66
CA VAL A 80 4.25 3.69 -10.89
C VAL A 80 5.69 4.20 -10.95
N ASN A 81 6.38 3.85 -12.03
CA ASN A 81 7.76 4.29 -12.24
C ASN A 81 7.77 5.74 -12.73
N ARG A 82 8.65 6.56 -12.15
CA ARG A 82 8.85 7.94 -12.58
C ARG A 82 10.07 8.03 -13.50
N PRO A 83 9.97 8.70 -14.67
CA PRO A 83 11.11 8.90 -15.54
C PRO A 83 12.27 9.58 -14.81
N GLY A 84 13.45 8.98 -14.85
CA GLY A 84 14.66 9.51 -14.20
C GLY A 84 14.80 9.19 -12.71
N TRP A 85 13.84 8.48 -12.11
CA TRP A 85 13.95 8.00 -10.74
C TRP A 85 14.42 6.54 -10.73
N GLN A 86 15.19 6.18 -9.70
CA GLN A 86 15.57 4.79 -9.43
C GLN A 86 14.46 4.04 -8.68
N ASP A 87 13.69 4.76 -7.87
CA ASP A 87 12.54 4.26 -7.10
C ASP A 87 11.21 4.58 -7.78
N ALA A 88 10.15 3.91 -7.32
CA ALA A 88 8.79 4.11 -7.79
C ALA A 88 7.94 4.81 -6.73
N VAL A 89 6.83 5.41 -7.16
CA VAL A 89 5.74 5.76 -6.24
C VAL A 89 4.90 4.51 -6.03
N VAL A 90 4.73 4.09 -4.78
CA VAL A 90 4.05 2.88 -4.35
C VAL A 90 2.86 3.23 -3.48
N PHE A 91 1.73 2.59 -3.77
CA PHE A 91 0.48 2.65 -3.02
C PHE A 91 0.23 1.27 -2.44
N ILE A 92 -0.03 1.21 -1.13
CA ILE A 92 -0.17 -0.04 -0.40
C ILE A 92 -1.49 0.00 0.35
N ASP A 93 -2.32 -1.03 0.17
CA ASP A 93 -3.55 -1.24 0.92
C ASP A 93 -3.48 -2.59 1.64
N ILE A 94 -3.98 -2.62 2.88
CA ILE A 94 -4.14 -3.82 3.70
C ILE A 94 -5.62 -3.96 4.03
N ASP A 95 -6.25 -5.04 3.58
CA ASP A 95 -7.71 -5.24 3.67
C ASP A 95 -8.52 -4.04 3.14
N GLY A 96 -8.01 -3.38 2.10
CA GLY A 96 -8.63 -2.20 1.49
C GLY A 96 -8.37 -0.88 2.24
N ALA A 97 -7.63 -0.90 3.35
CA ALA A 97 -7.22 0.30 4.06
C ALA A 97 -5.81 0.74 3.64
N SER A 98 -5.68 1.98 3.16
CA SER A 98 -4.40 2.51 2.72
C SER A 98 -3.39 2.64 3.85
N PHE A 99 -2.23 2.03 3.64
CA PHE A 99 -1.13 1.99 4.58
C PHE A 99 -0.44 3.35 4.65
N GLY A 100 -0.58 4.00 5.80
CA GLY A 100 0.11 5.25 6.15
C GLY A 100 -0.27 6.47 5.31
N SER A 101 -1.45 6.45 4.67
CA SER A 101 -2.14 7.69 4.30
C SER A 101 -2.55 8.43 5.58
N PRO A 102 -2.22 9.72 5.76
CA PRO A 102 -2.62 10.50 6.94
C PRO A 102 -4.13 10.79 7.03
N ALA A 103 -5.01 10.03 6.36
CA ALA A 103 -6.44 10.29 6.29
C ALA A 103 -7.37 9.07 6.43
N SER A 104 -6.89 7.90 6.91
CA SER A 104 -7.74 6.71 7.10
C SER A 104 -8.11 6.43 8.56
N SER A 105 -8.12 7.43 9.44
CA SER A 105 -8.69 7.34 10.80
C SER A 105 -10.04 8.06 10.96
N THR A 106 -10.73 8.44 9.87
CA THR A 106 -11.94 9.29 9.95
C THR A 106 -13.14 8.78 9.15
N LEU A 107 -13.17 7.52 8.72
CA LEU A 107 -14.37 6.91 8.14
C LEU A 107 -14.97 5.82 9.05
N GLU A 108 -15.22 6.19 10.30
CA GLU A 108 -16.25 5.56 11.16
C GLU A 108 -16.99 6.67 11.94
N ARG A 109 -17.44 7.71 11.25
CA ARG A 109 -18.55 8.53 11.77
C ARG A 109 -19.77 8.24 10.92
N ASP A 110 -20.55 7.30 11.40
CA ASP A 110 -21.87 6.93 10.89
C ASP A 110 -22.70 8.20 10.58
N PRO A 111 -23.07 8.47 9.31
CA PRO A 111 -23.87 9.62 8.96
C PRO A 111 -25.37 9.43 9.21
N TYR A 112 -25.81 8.30 9.78
CA TYR A 112 -27.22 8.05 10.09
C TYR A 112 -27.47 7.97 11.59
N ARG A 113 -27.27 9.10 12.29
CA ARG A 113 -27.98 9.31 13.57
C ARG A 113 -29.29 10.00 13.26
N GLU A 114 -30.36 9.22 13.07
CA GLU A 114 -31.72 9.72 13.10
C GLU A 114 -31.99 10.28 14.51
N ASP A 115 -32.00 11.61 14.62
CA ASP A 115 -32.45 12.31 15.81
C ASP A 115 -33.98 12.24 15.83
N GLY A 116 -34.51 11.26 16.56
CA GLY A 116 -35.93 11.14 16.83
C GLY A 116 -36.41 12.33 17.65
N GLY A 117 -37.07 13.28 16.98
CA GLY A 117 -37.76 14.38 17.63
C GLY A 117 -39.12 13.93 18.17
N GLU A 118 -39.20 13.69 19.47
CA GLU A 118 -40.46 13.79 20.22
C GLU A 118 -40.59 15.22 20.77
N GLY A 119 -41.73 15.86 20.51
CA GLY A 119 -42.09 17.19 21.00
C GLY A 119 -43.41 17.67 20.43
#